data_AF-A0A937DSW1-F1
#
_entry.id   AF-A0A937DSW1-F1
#
_cell.length_a   1.000
_cell.length_b   1.000
_cell.length_c   1.000
_cell.angle_alpha   90.00
_cell.angle_beta   90.00
_cell.angle_gamma   90.00
#
_symmetry.space_group_name_H-M   'P 1'
#
loop_
_entity.id
_entity.type
_entity.pdbx_description
1 polymer ?
#
loop_
_entity_poly.entity_id
_entity_poly.type
_entity_poly.pdbx_seq_one_letter_code
_entity_poly.pdbx_strand_id
1 'polypeptide(L)'
;MNGNATLRRCASFASAHALDRAGSADRHRRWLSVLAKAPSARLDALWQALAPAPLSRPCWTVLRRKIGLVMLHGRISGNGQPFCAGKITVTRVAGRLATGEMGFGYVGGRDNRHAETVAAIDALG
;
A
#
# COMPACT_ATOMS: atom_id res chain seq x y z
N MET A 1 -13.46 -47.12 9.53
CA MET A 1 -13.32 -45.75 10.08
C MET A 1 -12.62 -44.91 9.00
N ASN A 2 -13.35 -43.97 8.41
CA ASN A 2 -13.09 -43.47 7.05
C ASN A 2 -12.32 -42.13 7.08
N GLY A 3 -11.05 -42.13 6.64
CA GLY A 3 -10.13 -40.98 6.66
C GLY A 3 -10.43 -39.83 5.68
N ASN A 4 -11.62 -39.81 5.07
CA ASN A 4 -12.00 -38.85 4.03
C ASN A 4 -12.64 -37.55 4.58
N ALA A 5 -13.10 -37.55 5.84
CA ALA A 5 -13.76 -36.39 6.45
C ALA A 5 -12.79 -35.26 6.84
N THR A 6 -11.55 -35.58 7.18
CA THR A 6 -10.53 -34.60 7.63
C THR A 6 -9.91 -33.84 6.46
N LEU A 7 -9.67 -34.50 5.32
CA LEU A 7 -9.10 -33.90 4.10
C LEU A 7 -10.05 -32.86 3.46
N ARG A 8 -11.37 -33.10 3.50
CA ARG A 8 -12.36 -32.12 3.02
C ARG A 8 -12.42 -30.85 3.87
N ARG A 9 -12.10 -30.93 5.16
CA ARG A 9 -12.14 -29.79 6.10
C ARG A 9 -10.90 -28.89 5.97
N CYS A 10 -9.74 -29.44 5.60
CA CYS A 10 -8.54 -28.64 5.30
C CYS A 10 -8.69 -27.81 4.03
N ALA A 11 -9.30 -28.35 2.97
CA ALA A 11 -9.48 -27.64 1.70
C ALA A 11 -10.47 -26.47 1.79
N SER A 12 -11.53 -26.60 2.59
CA SER A 12 -12.51 -25.52 2.81
C SER A 12 -11.97 -24.41 3.72
N PHE A 13 -11.18 -24.75 4.74
CA PHE A 13 -10.53 -23.76 5.61
C PHE A 13 -9.47 -22.95 4.86
N ALA A 14 -8.64 -23.60 4.03
CA ALA A 14 -7.65 -22.91 3.20
C ALA A 14 -8.30 -21.97 2.17
N SER A 15 -9.44 -22.37 1.58
CA SER A 15 -10.18 -21.51 0.63
C SER A 15 -10.82 -20.30 1.32
N ALA A 16 -11.44 -20.48 2.50
CA ALA A 16 -12.01 -19.37 3.26
C ALA A 16 -10.94 -18.37 3.72
N HIS A 17 -9.78 -18.87 4.16
CA HIS A 17 -8.67 -18.03 4.60
C HIS A 17 -7.97 -17.30 3.44
N ALA A 18 -7.94 -17.90 2.24
CA ALA A 18 -7.43 -17.27 1.02
C ALA A 18 -8.38 -16.17 0.49
N LEU A 19 -9.69 -16.40 0.55
CA LEU A 19 -10.70 -15.40 0.21
C LEU A 19 -10.68 -14.20 1.18
N ASP A 20 -10.49 -14.47 2.48
CA ASP A 20 -10.34 -13.43 3.51
C ASP A 20 -9.06 -12.59 3.30
N ARG A 21 -7.92 -13.24 3.01
CA ARG A 21 -6.69 -12.53 2.64
C ARG A 21 -6.85 -11.70 1.36
N ALA A 22 -7.55 -12.22 0.35
CA ALA A 22 -7.80 -11.49 -0.88
C ALA A 22 -8.67 -10.24 -0.62
N GLY A 23 -9.71 -10.36 0.19
CA GLY A 23 -10.56 -9.23 0.59
C GLY A 23 -9.80 -8.17 1.40
N SER A 24 -8.94 -8.60 2.33
CA SER A 24 -8.06 -7.70 3.08
C SER A 24 -7.04 -7.02 2.17
N ALA A 25 -6.41 -7.76 1.24
CA ALA A 25 -5.48 -7.22 0.26
C ALA A 25 -6.14 -6.22 -0.70
N ASP A 26 -7.39 -6.44 -1.11
CA ASP A 26 -8.12 -5.51 -1.98
C ASP A 26 -8.52 -4.23 -1.24
N ARG A 27 -8.95 -4.34 0.02
CA ARG A 27 -9.17 -3.17 0.89
C ARG A 27 -7.87 -2.38 1.06
N HIS A 28 -6.78 -3.11 1.32
CA HIS A 28 -5.44 -2.55 1.50
C HIS A 28 -4.87 -1.94 0.20
N ARG A 29 -5.24 -2.45 -0.97
CA ARG A 29 -4.88 -1.81 -2.24
C ARG A 29 -5.70 -0.55 -2.49
N ARG A 30 -6.99 -0.58 -2.11
CA ARG A 30 -7.93 0.51 -2.37
C ARG A 30 -7.58 1.78 -1.60
N TRP A 31 -7.40 1.71 -0.29
CA TRP A 31 -7.03 2.87 0.53
C TRP A 31 -5.65 3.44 0.16
N LEU A 32 -4.63 2.61 -0.13
CA LEU A 32 -3.33 3.08 -0.64
C LEU A 32 -3.47 3.81 -1.97
N SER A 33 -4.36 3.35 -2.87
CA SER A 33 -4.62 4.07 -4.12
C SER A 33 -5.24 5.44 -3.88
N VAL A 34 -6.11 5.58 -2.87
CA VAL A 34 -6.69 6.87 -2.48
C VAL A 34 -5.60 7.79 -1.93
N LEU A 35 -4.80 7.31 -0.98
CA LEU A 35 -3.74 8.09 -0.34
C LEU A 35 -2.70 8.55 -1.37
N ALA A 36 -2.27 7.68 -2.29
CA ALA A 36 -1.28 8.01 -3.32
C ALA A 36 -1.75 9.05 -4.34
N LYS A 37 -3.07 9.20 -4.54
CA LYS A 37 -3.68 10.15 -5.49
C LYS A 37 -4.22 11.42 -4.82
N ALA A 38 -4.28 11.45 -3.49
CA ALA A 38 -4.78 12.59 -2.76
C ALA A 38 -3.88 13.82 -2.98
N PRO A 39 -4.42 15.06 -2.99
CA PRO A 39 -3.60 16.26 -2.98
C PRO A 39 -2.69 16.27 -1.76
N SER A 40 -1.38 16.35 -1.96
CA SER A 40 -0.40 16.14 -0.88
C SER A 40 -0.58 17.12 0.28
N ALA A 41 -0.82 18.40 -0.01
CA ALA A 41 -1.08 19.42 1.00
C ALA A 41 -2.33 19.13 1.85
N ARG A 42 -3.40 18.61 1.23
CA ARG A 42 -4.63 18.25 1.95
C ARG A 42 -4.42 17.03 2.84
N LEU A 43 -3.71 16.03 2.33
CA LEU A 43 -3.39 14.83 3.09
C LEU A 43 -2.51 15.17 4.30
N ASP A 44 -1.48 16.01 4.10
CA ASP A 44 -0.62 16.45 5.19
C ASP A 44 -1.39 17.25 6.23
N ALA A 45 -2.25 18.19 5.83
CA ALA A 45 -3.08 18.95 6.77
C ALA A 45 -3.98 18.04 7.64
N LEU A 46 -4.64 17.05 7.02
CA LEU A 46 -5.46 16.07 7.76
C LEU A 46 -4.61 15.19 8.67
N TRP A 47 -3.42 14.80 8.21
CA TRP A 47 -2.47 14.01 8.98
C TRP A 47 -1.97 14.77 10.21
N GLN A 48 -1.62 16.05 10.08
CA GLN A 48 -1.25 16.89 11.21
C GLN A 48 -2.43 17.16 12.15
N ALA A 49 -3.66 17.24 11.65
CA ALA A 49 -4.84 17.46 12.48
C ALA A 49 -5.17 16.26 13.39
N LEU A 50 -4.68 15.06 13.06
CA LEU A 50 -4.77 13.88 13.92
C LEU A 50 -3.84 13.96 15.15
N ALA A 51 -2.95 14.97 15.20
CA ALA A 51 -1.89 15.11 16.19
C ALA A 51 -2.25 15.38 17.68
N PRO A 52 -3.48 15.73 18.10
CA PRO A 52 -3.78 15.93 19.52
C PRO A 52 -4.17 14.65 20.30
N ALA A 53 -4.23 13.47 19.67
CA ALA A 53 -4.50 12.21 20.38
C ALA A 53 -3.21 11.57 20.97
N PRO A 54 -3.24 10.77 22.04
CA PRO A 54 -2.07 10.03 22.53
C PRO A 54 -1.47 9.00 21.54
N LEU A 55 -2.06 8.84 20.34
CA LEU A 55 -1.62 7.98 19.23
C LEU A 55 -0.90 8.74 18.09
N SER A 56 -0.66 10.04 18.27
CA SER A 56 -0.57 11.03 17.19
C SER A 56 0.66 11.09 16.31
N ARG A 57 1.76 10.46 16.72
CA ARG A 57 2.88 10.23 15.81
C ARG A 57 3.57 8.98 16.32
N PRO A 58 3.01 7.81 16.00
CA PRO A 58 3.61 6.56 16.45
C PRO A 58 5.04 6.59 15.93
N CYS A 59 6.00 6.40 16.83
CA CYS A 59 7.41 6.65 16.59
C CYS A 59 7.81 5.93 15.29
N TRP A 60 7.93 6.72 14.22
CA TRP A 60 8.03 6.25 12.85
C TRP A 60 9.47 6.42 12.41
N THR A 61 10.07 5.32 11.96
CA THR A 61 11.44 5.31 11.47
C THR A 61 11.44 4.99 9.98
N VAL A 62 11.93 5.92 9.18
CA VAL A 62 12.14 5.70 7.74
C VAL A 62 13.35 4.79 7.56
N LEU A 63 13.13 3.60 7.02
CA LEU A 63 14.19 2.64 6.73
C LEU A 63 14.78 2.86 5.34
N ARG A 64 13.94 3.23 4.37
CA ARG A 64 14.38 3.47 3.00
C ARG A 64 13.52 4.51 2.31
N ARG A 65 14.16 5.42 1.58
CA ARG A 65 13.51 6.39 0.70
C ARG A 65 14.27 6.45 -0.62
N LYS A 66 13.55 6.39 -1.73
CA LYS A 66 14.14 6.51 -3.06
C LYS A 66 13.17 7.17 -4.03
N ILE A 67 13.67 8.17 -4.75
CA ILE A 67 13.03 8.69 -5.95
C ILE A 67 13.64 7.92 -7.14
N GLY A 68 12.79 7.42 -8.03
CA GLY A 68 13.22 6.67 -9.19
C GLY A 68 12.27 6.84 -10.36
N LEU A 69 12.52 6.10 -11.44
CA LEU A 69 11.67 6.06 -12.61
C LEU A 69 10.98 4.70 -12.71
N VAL A 70 9.73 4.70 -13.16
CA VAL A 70 9.02 3.49 -13.59
C VAL A 70 8.65 3.63 -15.06
N MET A 71 8.69 2.50 -15.78
CA MET A 71 8.30 2.44 -17.18
C MET A 71 6.79 2.36 -17.30
N LEU A 72 6.19 3.27 -18.06
CA LEU A 72 4.78 3.20 -18.41
C LEU A 72 4.61 2.29 -19.61
N HIS A 73 3.65 1.38 -19.51
CA HIS A 73 3.24 0.51 -20.60
C HIS A 73 1.82 0.91 -21.03
N GLY A 74 1.65 1.21 -22.31
CA GLY A 74 0.36 1.41 -22.94
C GLY A 74 -0.06 0.17 -23.73
N ARG A 75 -1.30 0.16 -24.22
CA ARG A 75 -1.79 -0.81 -25.22
C ARG A 75 -2.35 -0.08 -26.42
N ILE A 76 -1.99 -0.51 -27.63
CA ILE A 76 -2.53 0.05 -28.88
C ILE A 76 -4.06 -0.05 -28.83
N SER A 77 -4.77 1.05 -29.09
CA SER A 77 -6.24 1.11 -29.04
C SER A 77 -6.88 0.57 -27.74
N GLY A 78 -6.16 0.63 -26.61
CA GLY A 78 -6.67 0.24 -25.28
C GLY A 78 -6.59 -1.25 -24.94
N ASN A 79 -6.71 -2.15 -25.92
CA ASN A 79 -6.67 -3.61 -25.70
C ASN A 79 -5.67 -4.37 -26.60
N GLY A 80 -4.99 -3.68 -27.53
CA GLY A 80 -4.04 -4.26 -28.47
C GLY A 80 -2.69 -4.63 -27.85
N GLN A 81 -1.65 -4.65 -28.67
CA GLN A 81 -0.29 -5.01 -28.25
C GLN A 81 0.29 -3.99 -27.24
N PRO A 82 1.07 -4.45 -26.24
CA PRO A 82 1.71 -3.56 -25.29
C PRO A 82 2.86 -2.78 -25.96
N PHE A 83 3.06 -1.53 -25.54
CA PHE A 83 4.21 -0.71 -25.96
C PHE A 83 4.70 0.17 -24.80
N CYS A 84 5.97 0.61 -24.88
CA CYS A 84 6.55 1.51 -23.89
C CYS A 84 6.05 2.95 -24.13
N ALA A 85 5.25 3.49 -23.20
CA ALA A 85 4.66 4.83 -23.27
C ALA A 85 5.51 5.91 -22.58
N GLY A 86 6.74 5.58 -22.18
CA GLY A 86 7.68 6.49 -21.53
C GLY A 86 7.99 6.11 -20.08
N LYS A 87 8.52 7.07 -19.31
CA LYS A 87 8.86 6.89 -17.90
C LYS A 87 8.24 7.99 -17.06
N ILE A 88 7.77 7.65 -15.86
CA ILE A 88 7.36 8.64 -14.86
C ILE A 88 8.21 8.51 -13.62
N THR A 89 8.30 9.60 -12.86
CA THR A 89 8.97 9.58 -11.56
C THR A 89 8.05 8.98 -10.52
N VAL A 90 8.61 8.18 -9.62
CA VAL A 90 7.92 7.61 -8.46
C VAL A 90 8.82 7.79 -7.26
N THR A 91 8.22 8.21 -6.16
CA THR A 91 8.84 8.25 -4.85
C THR A 91 8.36 7.05 -4.05
N ARG A 92 9.30 6.23 -3.57
CA ARG A 92 9.03 5.09 -2.71
C ARG A 92 9.64 5.27 -1.33
N VAL A 93 8.86 4.97 -0.30
CA VAL A 93 9.27 5.01 1.10
C VAL A 93 8.88 3.69 1.76
N ALA A 94 9.78 3.15 2.56
CA ALA A 94 9.50 2.04 3.47
C ALA A 94 10.00 2.44 4.86
N GLY A 95 9.22 2.12 5.88
CA GLY A 95 9.59 2.39 7.26
C GLY A 95 8.84 1.49 8.21
N ARG A 96 9.04 1.75 9.50
CA ARG A 96 8.52 0.92 10.59
C ARG A 96 8.05 1.79 11.74
N LEU A 97 6.96 1.38 12.39
CA LEU A 97 6.55 1.91 13.69
C LEU A 97 7.42 1.32 14.81
N ALA A 98 7.52 2.00 15.94
CA ALA A 98 8.22 1.47 17.12
C ALA A 98 7.60 0.17 17.65
N THR A 99 6.29 0.00 17.46
CA THR A 99 5.54 -1.24 17.76
C THR A 99 5.91 -2.40 16.83
N GLY A 100 6.49 -2.09 15.68
CA GLY A 100 7.18 -3.05 14.83
C GLY A 100 6.51 -3.32 13.48
N GLU A 101 5.34 -2.76 13.22
CA GLU A 101 4.62 -2.84 11.96
C GLU A 101 5.37 -2.08 10.86
N MET A 102 5.36 -2.63 9.66
CA MET A 102 5.99 -2.06 8.48
C MET A 102 4.95 -1.34 7.63
N GLY A 103 5.34 -0.23 7.04
CA GLY A 103 4.49 0.49 6.08
C GLY A 103 5.26 0.93 4.84
N PHE A 104 4.52 1.04 3.75
CA PHE A 104 5.03 1.32 2.42
C PHE A 104 4.24 2.44 1.73
N GLY A 105 4.98 3.36 1.11
CA GLY A 105 4.42 4.47 0.37
C GLY A 105 4.97 4.49 -1.05
N TYR A 106 4.08 4.52 -2.04
CA TYR A 106 4.41 4.70 -3.45
C TYR A 106 3.58 5.83 -4.03
N VAL A 107 4.24 6.93 -4.39
CA VAL A 107 3.58 8.14 -4.89
C VAL A 107 4.20 8.58 -6.21
N GLY A 108 3.37 8.99 -7.16
CA GLY A 108 3.82 9.56 -8.42
C GLY A 108 4.51 10.91 -8.21
N GLY A 109 5.58 11.16 -8.95
CA GLY A 109 6.39 12.38 -8.81
C GLY A 109 7.50 12.25 -7.76
N ARG A 110 7.84 13.38 -7.14
CA ARG A 110 9.05 13.56 -6.31
C ARG A 110 8.74 13.98 -4.87
N ASP A 111 7.47 13.90 -4.46
CA ASP A 111 7.03 14.34 -3.14
C ASP A 111 7.37 13.29 -2.08
N ASN A 112 8.49 13.53 -1.38
CA ASN A 112 8.97 12.68 -0.29
C ASN A 112 8.03 12.70 0.92
N ARG A 113 7.41 13.85 1.21
CA ARG A 113 6.54 13.99 2.37
C ARG A 113 5.24 13.24 2.15
N HIS A 114 4.65 13.37 0.96
CA HIS A 114 3.47 12.60 0.59
C HIS A 114 3.75 11.10 0.70
N ALA A 115 4.84 10.60 0.11
CA ALA A 115 5.18 9.18 0.19
C ALA A 115 5.46 8.69 1.62
N GLU A 116 6.09 9.51 2.47
CA GLU A 116 6.32 9.21 3.88
C GLU A 116 5.01 9.15 4.67
N THR A 117 4.10 10.10 4.47
CA THR A 117 2.76 10.10 5.10
C THR A 117 1.95 8.89 4.69
N VAL A 118 1.95 8.52 3.40
CA VAL A 118 1.29 7.27 2.95
C VAL A 118 1.88 6.05 3.65
N ALA A 119 3.21 5.94 3.74
CA ALA A 119 3.87 4.80 4.39
C ALA A 119 3.58 4.73 5.90
N ALA A 120 3.51 5.87 6.58
CA ALA A 120 3.18 5.91 8.00
C ALA A 120 1.72 5.50 8.26
N ILE A 121 0.78 5.96 7.43
CA ILE A 121 -0.64 5.55 7.52
C ILE A 121 -0.79 4.06 7.21
N ASP A 122 -0.07 3.57 6.20
CA ASP A 122 -0.08 2.16 5.81
C ASP A 122 0.31 1.22 6.97
N ALA A 123 1.31 1.63 7.76
CA ALA A 123 1.76 0.85 8.91
C ALA A 123 0.73 0.79 10.05
N LEU A 124 -0.26 1.69 10.07
CA LEU A 124 -1.28 1.74 11.13
C LEU A 124 -2.46 0.79 10.90
N GLY A 125 -2.62 0.27 9.68
CA GLY A 125 -3.68 -0.69 9.31
C GLY A 125 -5.03 -0.09 8.96
#